data_AF-A0A8J2L7X1-F1
#
_entry.id   AF-A0A8J2L7X1-F1
#
_cell.length_a   1.000
_cell.length_b   1.000
_cell.length_c   1.000
_cell.angle_alpha   90.00
_cell.angle_beta   90.00
_cell.angle_gamma   90.00
#
_symmetry.space_group_name_H-M   'P 1'
#
loop_
_entity.id
_entity.type
_entity.pdbx_description
1 polymer ?
#
loop_
_entity_poly.entity_id
_entity_poly.type
_entity_poly.pdbx_seq_one_letter_code
_entity_poly.pdbx_strand_id
1 'polypeptide(L)'
;MIGKTILTTLLFAGVVALSSAQNMKCRGMDMKVYEMDKMWMMECMKETQAKTPKEAMMMPCFRKCMVIKRGIVDDMGMPNKEKAIELVKMTAPDAVQSELIPMAESCVDMHGGKVKDWKMSCESYVPVCQCMADAFMNTCMKM
;
A
#
# COMPACT_ATOMS: atom_id res chain seq x y z
N MET A 1 15.46 48.41 11.19
CA MET A 1 14.50 47.65 10.35
C MET A 1 15.21 46.43 9.78
N ILE A 2 15.36 45.38 10.57
CA ILE A 2 16.02 44.12 10.19
C ILE A 2 15.01 43.04 10.58
N GLY A 3 14.20 42.55 9.63
CA GLY A 3 13.13 41.62 10.03
C GLY A 3 12.13 41.20 8.96
N LYS A 4 12.44 41.32 7.66
CA LYS A 4 11.52 40.86 6.59
C LYS A 4 12.15 39.96 5.52
N THR A 5 13.47 39.74 5.54
CA THR A 5 14.13 39.03 4.42
C THR A 5 14.38 37.54 4.67
N ILE A 6 14.18 37.03 5.89
CA ILE A 6 14.52 35.64 6.24
C ILE A 6 13.32 34.67 6.11
N LEU A 7 12.08 35.18 6.04
CA LEU A 7 10.88 34.33 6.10
C LEU A 7 10.54 33.63 4.77
N THR A 8 11.05 34.11 3.63
CA THR A 8 10.65 33.59 2.31
C THR A 8 11.43 32.37 1.85
N THR A 9 12.62 32.11 2.41
CA THR A 9 13.49 31.01 1.95
C THR A 9 13.13 29.65 2.57
N LEU A 10 12.34 29.63 3.65
CA LEU A 10 11.95 28.41 4.35
C LEU A 10 10.77 27.65 3.70
N LEU A 11 10.06 28.25 2.75
CA LEU A 11 8.92 27.61 2.09
C LEU A 11 9.32 26.65 0.95
N PHE A 12 10.55 26.72 0.42
CA PHE A 12 10.98 25.85 -0.69
C PHE A 12 11.68 24.55 -0.26
N ALA A 13 12.18 24.47 0.98
CA ALA A 13 12.84 23.24 1.46
C ALA A 13 11.86 22.08 1.72
N GLY A 14 10.56 22.36 1.88
CA GLY A 14 9.54 21.34 2.14
C GLY A 14 9.09 20.53 0.91
N VAL A 15 9.34 21.01 -0.30
CA VAL A 15 8.79 20.39 -1.53
C VAL A 15 9.67 19.25 -2.06
N VAL A 16 10.97 19.23 -1.72
CA VAL A 16 11.94 18.32 -2.36
C VAL A 16 11.91 16.89 -1.76
N ALA A 17 11.23 16.67 -0.64
CA ALA A 17 11.17 15.36 0.00
C ALA A 17 10.01 14.46 -0.47
N LEU A 18 9.08 14.96 -1.29
CA LEU A 18 7.95 14.17 -1.82
C LEU A 18 8.27 13.40 -3.13
N SER A 19 9.44 13.60 -3.72
CA SER A 19 9.77 13.06 -5.06
C SER A 19 10.28 11.60 -5.04
N SER A 20 10.69 11.07 -3.90
CA SER A 20 11.20 9.68 -3.81
C SER A 20 10.13 8.60 -3.79
N ALA A 21 8.85 8.96 -3.69
CA ALA A 21 7.72 8.03 -3.82
C ALA A 21 7.24 7.87 -5.28
N GLN A 22 7.88 8.52 -6.25
CA GLN A 22 7.25 8.75 -7.55
C GLN A 22 7.20 7.57 -8.52
N ASN A 23 7.96 6.49 -8.37
CA ASN A 23 7.88 5.38 -9.33
C ASN A 23 8.17 4.02 -8.69
N MET A 24 7.14 3.36 -8.12
CA MET A 24 7.26 1.93 -7.85
C MET A 24 7.42 1.21 -9.19
N LYS A 25 8.51 0.45 -9.35
CA LYS A 25 8.79 -0.33 -10.56
C LYS A 25 8.55 -1.81 -10.29
N CYS A 26 8.06 -2.50 -11.30
CA CYS A 26 7.96 -3.94 -11.34
C CYS A 26 8.73 -4.43 -12.57
N ARG A 27 9.83 -5.18 -12.36
CA ARG A 27 10.75 -5.58 -13.44
C ARG A 27 11.18 -4.40 -14.32
N GLY A 28 11.52 -3.28 -13.68
CA GLY A 28 11.91 -2.04 -14.35
C GLY A 28 10.77 -1.23 -15.00
N MET A 29 9.59 -1.82 -15.18
CA MET A 29 8.40 -1.14 -15.72
C MET A 29 7.69 -0.34 -14.64
N ASP A 30 7.17 0.83 -14.99
CA ASP A 30 6.47 1.69 -14.04
C ASP A 30 5.10 1.11 -13.68
N MET A 31 4.82 1.05 -12.39
CA MET A 31 3.49 0.73 -11.89
C MET A 31 2.62 1.98 -11.90
N LYS A 32 1.31 1.80 -12.10
CA LYS A 32 0.35 2.87 -11.90
C LYS A 32 0.16 3.08 -10.40
N VAL A 33 0.62 4.23 -9.91
CA VAL A 33 0.36 4.70 -8.54
C VAL A 33 -0.65 5.84 -8.62
N TYR A 34 -1.81 5.66 -8.00
CA TYR A 34 -2.83 6.70 -7.98
C TYR A 34 -2.53 7.72 -6.88
N GLU A 35 -2.86 9.00 -7.08
CA GLU A 35 -2.68 10.03 -6.04
C GLU A 35 -3.44 9.69 -4.75
N MET A 36 -4.57 8.98 -4.88
CA MET A 36 -5.33 8.44 -3.76
C MET A 36 -4.50 7.48 -2.88
N ASP A 37 -3.63 6.66 -3.46
CA ASP A 37 -2.76 5.76 -2.69
C ASP A 37 -1.79 6.52 -1.80
N LYS A 38 -1.26 7.66 -2.27
CA LYS A 38 -0.38 8.50 -1.46
C LYS A 38 -1.14 9.15 -0.32
N MET A 39 -2.34 9.65 -0.58
CA MET A 39 -3.20 10.23 0.44
C MET A 39 -3.56 9.19 1.51
N TRP A 40 -4.02 8.01 1.10
CA TRP A 40 -4.36 6.91 2.03
C TRP A 40 -3.14 6.44 2.82
N MET A 41 -1.96 6.39 2.21
CA MET A 41 -0.72 6.07 2.92
C MET A 41 -0.46 7.06 4.05
N MET A 42 -0.60 8.36 3.80
CA MET A 42 -0.43 9.38 4.83
C MET A 42 -1.51 9.32 5.92
N GLU A 43 -2.77 9.06 5.54
CA GLU A 43 -3.86 8.85 6.49
C GLU A 43 -3.57 7.64 7.40
N CYS A 44 -3.24 6.50 6.81
CA CYS A 44 -2.95 5.28 7.56
C CYS A 44 -1.72 5.43 8.46
N MET A 45 -0.66 6.12 7.99
CA MET A 45 0.50 6.44 8.84
C MET A 45 0.12 7.31 10.04
N LYS A 46 -0.78 8.29 9.83
CA LYS A 46 -1.28 9.15 10.90
C LYS A 46 -2.11 8.35 11.91
N GLU A 47 -3.00 7.47 11.44
CA GLU A 47 -3.82 6.61 12.30
C GLU A 47 -2.96 5.68 13.18
N THR A 48 -1.87 5.13 12.62
CA THR A 48 -0.96 4.28 13.38
C THR A 48 0.16 5.03 14.08
N GLN A 49 0.21 6.36 13.94
CA GLN A 49 1.26 7.24 14.49
C GLN A 49 2.69 6.92 14.01
N ALA A 50 2.82 6.18 12.91
CA ALA A 50 4.10 5.80 12.33
C ALA A 50 4.89 7.04 11.89
N LYS A 51 6.19 7.06 12.17
CA LYS A 51 7.07 8.20 11.82
C LYS A 51 7.66 8.06 10.43
N THR A 52 7.77 6.83 9.93
CA THR A 52 8.34 6.55 8.60
C THR A 52 7.50 5.52 7.84
N PRO A 53 7.52 5.53 6.49
CA PRO A 53 6.86 4.49 5.70
C PRO A 53 7.37 3.09 6.01
N LYS A 54 8.67 2.95 6.29
CA LYS A 54 9.29 1.67 6.66
C LYS A 54 8.70 1.12 7.96
N GLU A 55 8.59 1.97 8.98
CA GLU A 55 7.94 1.62 10.24
C GLU A 55 6.48 1.23 10.01
N ALA A 56 5.74 2.06 9.27
CA ALA A 56 4.32 1.85 8.98
C ALA A 56 4.06 0.48 8.32
N MET A 57 4.87 0.11 7.32
CA MET A 57 4.73 -1.18 6.61
C MET A 57 4.92 -2.42 7.52
N MET A 58 5.56 -2.28 8.69
CA MET A 58 5.68 -3.35 9.68
C MET A 58 4.48 -3.40 10.65
N MET A 59 3.63 -2.37 10.69
CA MET A 59 2.50 -2.30 11.63
C MET A 59 1.26 -3.01 11.08
N PRO A 60 0.68 -3.97 11.81
CA PRO A 60 -0.53 -4.68 11.39
C PRO A 60 -1.71 -3.75 11.08
N CYS A 61 -1.93 -2.71 11.90
CA CYS A 61 -3.03 -1.78 11.68
C CYS A 61 -2.84 -0.91 10.44
N PHE A 62 -1.59 -0.61 10.07
CA PHE A 62 -1.31 0.12 8.84
C PHE A 62 -1.66 -0.73 7.62
N ARG A 63 -1.27 -2.01 7.64
CA ARG A 63 -1.62 -2.97 6.58
C ARG A 63 -3.13 -3.10 6.44
N LYS A 64 -3.86 -3.31 7.54
CA LYS A 64 -5.33 -3.31 7.57
C LYS A 64 -5.93 -2.03 6.97
N CYS A 65 -5.44 -0.86 7.39
CA CYS A 65 -5.93 0.42 6.88
C CYS A 65 -5.75 0.52 5.36
N MET A 66 -4.56 0.18 4.84
CA MET A 66 -4.28 0.24 3.41
C MET A 66 -5.17 -0.71 2.60
N VAL A 67 -5.40 -1.94 3.08
CA VAL A 67 -6.26 -2.89 2.35
C VAL A 67 -7.73 -2.47 2.34
N ILE A 68 -8.22 -1.88 3.44
CA ILE A 68 -9.58 -1.33 3.50
C ILE A 68 -9.70 -0.13 2.54
N LYS A 69 -8.77 0.82 2.60
CA LYS A 69 -8.80 2.05 1.77
C LYS A 69 -8.68 1.76 0.28
N ARG A 70 -7.85 0.78 -0.09
CA ARG A 70 -7.74 0.28 -1.47
C ARG A 70 -8.93 -0.52 -1.94
N GLY A 71 -9.89 -0.78 -1.06
CA GLY A 71 -11.11 -1.50 -1.40
C GLY A 71 -10.88 -2.96 -1.76
N ILE A 72 -9.80 -3.61 -1.30
CA ILE A 72 -9.57 -5.04 -1.59
C ILE A 72 -10.38 -5.98 -0.66
N VAL A 73 -11.34 -5.42 0.06
CA VAL A 73 -12.19 -6.11 1.01
C VAL A 73 -13.66 -5.96 0.62
N ASP A 74 -14.51 -6.90 1.02
CA ASP A 74 -15.96 -6.80 0.90
C ASP A 74 -16.57 -5.80 1.91
N ASP A 75 -17.89 -5.68 1.92
CA ASP A 75 -18.62 -4.75 2.80
C ASP A 75 -18.53 -5.13 4.29
N MET A 76 -18.08 -6.36 4.57
CA MET A 76 -17.76 -6.85 5.91
C MET A 76 -16.27 -6.74 6.21
N GLY A 77 -15.49 -6.00 5.42
CA GLY A 77 -14.05 -5.84 5.62
C GLY A 77 -13.24 -7.12 5.37
N MET A 78 -13.84 -8.19 4.86
CA MET A 78 -13.14 -9.43 4.59
C MET A 78 -12.41 -9.37 3.25
N PRO A 79 -11.17 -9.88 3.13
CA PRO A 79 -10.45 -9.90 1.85
C PRO A 79 -11.30 -10.54 0.75
N ASN A 80 -11.46 -9.82 -0.36
CA ASN A 80 -12.27 -10.27 -1.49
C ASN A 80 -11.39 -10.53 -2.71
N LYS A 81 -11.61 -11.68 -3.35
CA LYS A 81 -10.79 -12.16 -4.46
C LYS A 81 -10.90 -11.24 -5.67
N GLU A 82 -12.11 -10.92 -6.09
CA GLU A 82 -12.38 -10.11 -7.28
C GLU A 82 -11.77 -8.72 -7.15
N LYS A 83 -11.90 -8.08 -5.99
CA LYS A 83 -11.32 -6.76 -5.72
C LYS A 83 -9.79 -6.80 -5.61
N ALA A 84 -9.20 -7.89 -5.11
CA ALA A 84 -7.75 -8.06 -5.13
C ALA A 84 -7.21 -8.19 -6.57
N ILE A 85 -7.92 -8.92 -7.44
CA ILE A 85 -7.59 -9.05 -8.87
C ILE A 85 -7.71 -7.68 -9.56
N GLU A 86 -8.77 -6.93 -9.27
CA GLU A 86 -8.98 -5.59 -9.83
C GLU A 86 -7.82 -4.65 -9.48
N LEU A 87 -7.36 -4.65 -8.22
CA LEU A 87 -6.19 -3.86 -7.82
C LEU A 87 -4.94 -4.23 -8.63
N VAL A 88 -4.68 -5.52 -8.86
CA VAL A 88 -3.55 -5.98 -9.69
C VAL A 88 -3.67 -5.44 -11.12
N LYS A 89 -4.84 -5.57 -11.75
CA LYS A 89 -5.10 -5.06 -13.11
C LYS A 89 -4.97 -3.54 -13.20
N MET A 90 -5.34 -2.83 -12.15
CA MET A 90 -5.28 -1.36 -12.11
C MET A 90 -3.88 -0.81 -11.89
N THR A 91 -3.00 -1.56 -11.21
CA THR A 91 -1.71 -1.03 -10.72
C THR A 91 -0.49 -1.67 -11.36
N ALA A 92 -0.54 -2.97 -11.68
CA ALA A 92 0.59 -3.70 -12.21
C ALA A 92 0.68 -3.61 -13.75
N PRO A 93 1.89 -3.57 -14.32
CA PRO A 93 2.07 -3.69 -15.76
C PRO A 93 1.46 -4.98 -16.32
N ASP A 94 0.84 -4.91 -17.49
CA ASP A 94 0.16 -6.07 -18.12
C ASP A 94 1.09 -7.29 -18.23
N ALA A 95 2.38 -7.07 -18.48
CA ALA A 95 3.41 -8.10 -18.61
C ALA A 95 3.63 -8.98 -17.37
N VAL A 96 3.15 -8.56 -16.19
CA VAL A 96 3.29 -9.32 -14.93
C VAL A 96 1.94 -9.74 -14.34
N GLN A 97 0.82 -9.30 -14.91
CA GLN A 97 -0.51 -9.57 -14.35
C GLN A 97 -0.85 -11.07 -14.36
N SER A 98 -0.45 -11.81 -15.39
CA SER A 98 -0.68 -13.27 -15.47
C SER A 98 0.03 -14.06 -14.37
N GLU A 99 1.11 -13.51 -13.79
CA GLU A 99 1.78 -14.07 -12.61
C GLU A 99 1.13 -13.57 -11.30
N LEU A 100 0.86 -12.26 -11.19
CA LEU A 100 0.37 -11.64 -9.96
C LEU A 100 -1.08 -12.01 -9.61
N ILE A 101 -1.97 -12.10 -10.60
CA ILE A 101 -3.39 -12.44 -10.39
C ILE A 101 -3.57 -13.77 -9.65
N PRO A 102 -3.03 -14.92 -10.12
CA PRO A 102 -3.24 -16.19 -9.43
C PRO A 102 -2.63 -16.22 -8.02
N MET A 103 -1.57 -15.44 -7.78
CA MET A 103 -1.01 -15.33 -6.43
C MET A 103 -1.90 -14.49 -5.51
N ALA A 104 -2.49 -13.39 -6.00
CA ALA A 104 -3.45 -12.61 -5.24
C ALA A 104 -4.67 -13.45 -4.85
N GLU A 105 -5.20 -14.25 -5.79
CA GLU A 105 -6.28 -15.20 -5.54
C GLU A 105 -5.89 -16.23 -4.46
N SER A 106 -4.72 -16.86 -4.62
CA SER A 106 -4.21 -17.86 -3.67
C SER A 106 -4.03 -17.29 -2.26
N CYS A 107 -3.53 -16.06 -2.13
CA CYS A 107 -3.40 -15.40 -0.83
C CYS A 107 -4.76 -15.19 -0.15
N VAL A 108 -5.79 -14.78 -0.91
CA VAL A 108 -7.15 -14.64 -0.38
C VAL A 108 -7.72 -16.01 0.01
N ASP A 109 -7.54 -17.05 -0.80
CA ASP A 109 -8.06 -18.39 -0.49
C ASP A 109 -7.41 -18.99 0.77
N MET A 110 -6.08 -18.86 0.91
CA MET A 110 -5.34 -19.43 2.04
C MET A 110 -5.51 -18.67 3.35
N HIS A 111 -5.76 -17.36 3.28
CA HIS A 111 -5.68 -16.47 4.44
C HIS A 111 -6.91 -15.60 4.68
N GLY A 112 -7.77 -15.39 3.69
CA GLY A 112 -8.95 -14.52 3.79
C GLY A 112 -9.91 -14.96 4.90
N GLY A 113 -10.19 -16.26 5.01
CA GLY A 113 -11.02 -16.83 6.07
C GLY A 113 -10.40 -16.77 7.49
N LYS A 114 -9.14 -16.35 7.62
CA LYS A 114 -8.45 -16.18 8.91
C LYS A 114 -8.63 -14.78 9.48
N VAL A 115 -9.16 -13.83 8.71
CA VAL A 115 -9.53 -12.50 9.20
C VAL A 115 -10.70 -12.66 10.17
N LYS A 116 -10.48 -12.24 11.42
CA LYS A 116 -11.47 -12.29 12.50
C LYS A 116 -11.73 -10.89 13.00
N ASP A 117 -12.99 -10.63 13.39
CA ASP A 117 -13.43 -9.37 14.00
C ASP A 117 -12.80 -8.17 13.31
N TRP A 118 -13.03 -8.06 11.99
CA TRP A 118 -12.34 -7.11 11.11
C TRP A 118 -12.34 -5.67 11.64
N LYS A 119 -13.34 -5.27 12.44
CA LYS A 119 -13.40 -3.97 13.11
C LYS A 119 -12.32 -3.82 14.18
N MET A 120 -12.07 -4.85 14.98
CA MET A 120 -11.20 -4.80 16.17
C MET A 120 -9.79 -5.35 15.93
N SER A 121 -9.63 -6.38 15.10
CA SER A 121 -8.32 -7.04 14.92
C SER A 121 -7.58 -6.50 13.71
N CYS A 122 -6.38 -5.97 13.95
CA CYS A 122 -5.42 -5.67 12.88
C CYS A 122 -4.54 -6.88 12.56
N GLU A 123 -4.20 -7.68 13.59
CA GLU A 123 -3.32 -8.85 13.47
C GLU A 123 -3.86 -9.90 12.51
N SER A 124 -5.18 -10.08 12.46
CA SER A 124 -5.80 -11.09 11.62
C SER A 124 -5.62 -10.83 10.11
N TYR A 125 -5.28 -9.60 9.71
CA TYR A 125 -4.94 -9.24 8.33
C TYR A 125 -3.49 -9.53 7.95
N VAL A 126 -2.59 -9.70 8.92
CA VAL A 126 -1.15 -9.85 8.66
C VAL A 126 -0.87 -11.00 7.68
N PRO A 127 -1.45 -12.20 7.82
CA PRO A 127 -1.13 -13.31 6.93
C PRO A 127 -1.48 -13.05 5.46
N VAL A 128 -2.67 -12.50 5.18
CA VAL A 128 -3.09 -12.20 3.80
C VAL A 128 -2.27 -11.05 3.22
N CYS A 129 -2.00 -10.01 4.01
CA CYS A 129 -1.19 -8.87 3.56
C CYS A 129 0.26 -9.27 3.28
N GLN A 130 0.84 -10.10 4.14
CA GLN A 130 2.20 -10.60 3.97
C GLN A 130 2.30 -11.49 2.74
N CYS A 131 1.36 -12.41 2.54
CA CYS A 131 1.31 -13.25 1.35
C CYS A 131 1.27 -12.41 0.05
N MET A 132 0.42 -11.39 -0.01
CA MET A 132 0.33 -10.50 -1.17
C MET A 132 1.62 -9.68 -1.37
N ALA A 133 2.22 -9.20 -0.29
CA ALA A 133 3.50 -8.48 -0.35
C ALA A 133 4.64 -9.39 -0.86
N ASP A 134 4.72 -10.63 -0.37
CA ASP A 134 5.72 -11.60 -0.79
C ASP A 134 5.52 -11.97 -2.27
N ALA A 135 4.29 -12.21 -2.69
CA ALA A 135 3.96 -12.46 -4.11
C ALA A 135 4.40 -11.30 -5.01
N PHE A 136 4.11 -10.06 -4.58
CA PHE A 136 4.55 -8.86 -5.28
C PHE A 136 6.07 -8.79 -5.37
N MET A 137 6.77 -8.89 -4.24
CA MET A 137 8.23 -8.80 -4.19
C MET A 137 8.88 -9.91 -5.03
N ASN A 138 8.41 -11.15 -4.90
CA ASN A 138 8.91 -12.30 -5.66
C ASN A 138 8.64 -12.21 -7.16
N THR A 139 7.73 -11.34 -7.62
CA THR A 139 7.44 -11.20 -9.05
C THR A 139 8.14 -9.98 -9.63
N CYS A 140 8.05 -8.87 -8.91
CA CYS A 140 8.48 -7.56 -9.37
C CYS A 140 9.95 -7.26 -9.10
N MET A 141 10.54 -7.88 -8.09
CA MET A 141 11.96 -7.73 -7.75
C MET A 141 12.84 -8.84 -8.31
N LYS A 142 12.25 -9.81 -9.04
CA LYS A 142 13.04 -10.71 -9.92
C LYS A 142 13.72 -9.82 -10.97
N MET A 143 15.02 -9.64 -10.84
CA MET A 143 15.90 -9.06 -11.86
C MET A 143 16.39 -10.15 -12.78
#